data_AF-A0A3B1BIV5-F1
#
_entry.id   AF-A0A3B1BIV5-F1
#
_cell.length_a   1.000
_cell.length_b   1.000
_cell.length_c   1.000
_cell.angle_alpha   90.00
_cell.angle_beta   90.00
_cell.angle_gamma   90.00
#
_symmetry.space_group_name_H-M   'P 1'
#
loop_
_entity.id
_entity.type
_entity.pdbx_description
1 polymer ?
#
loop_
_entity_poly.entity_id
_entity_poly.type
_entity_poly.pdbx_seq_one_letter_code
_entity_poly.pdbx_strand_id
1 'polypeptide(L)'
;MDTANLVHAIIQSVHNFGAALALGGPMFLLMLGPCDYEAKKALQIFLAAWVFQALTGSSFLGSTLLMYGQLPEISKIAWFSMYLKISCVFTAISYCSWLLYRKTETLGKKEWVLLFDLAAVAQVAAATQRWYS
;
A
#
# COMPACT_ATOMS: atom_id res chain seq x y z
N MET A 1 6.97 25.56 16.10
CA MET A 1 6.87 24.21 15.49
C MET A 1 6.41 24.41 14.06
N ASP A 2 7.16 23.86 13.11
CA ASP A 2 6.94 24.11 11.69
C ASP A 2 5.71 23.34 11.19
N THR A 3 4.72 24.02 10.61
CA THR A 3 3.48 23.42 10.10
C THR A 3 3.76 22.29 9.09
N ALA A 4 4.85 22.42 8.32
CA ALA A 4 5.33 21.39 7.40
C ALA A 4 5.66 20.06 8.09
N ASN A 5 6.33 20.10 9.25
CA ASN A 5 6.71 18.90 10.00
C ASN A 5 5.48 18.17 10.55
N LEU A 6 4.46 18.92 10.99
CA LEU A 6 3.20 18.33 11.44
C LEU A 6 2.46 17.63 10.29
N VAL A 7 2.38 18.27 9.12
CA VAL A 7 1.75 17.68 7.93
C VAL A 7 2.47 16.41 7.49
N HIS A 8 3.81 16.42 7.44
CA HIS A 8 4.60 15.23 7.11
C HIS A 8 4.38 14.10 8.12
N ALA A 9 4.32 14.40 9.42
CA ALA A 9 4.08 13.40 10.46
C ALA A 9 2.70 12.74 10.31
N ILE A 10 1.66 13.52 10.00
CA ILE A 10 0.30 12.98 9.76
C ILE A 10 0.29 12.09 8.52
N ILE A 11 0.88 12.54 7.41
CA ILE A 11 0.96 11.75 6.16
C ILE A 11 1.67 10.42 6.41
N GLN A 12 2.82 10.44 7.11
CA GLN A 12 3.57 9.24 7.44
C GLN A 12 2.80 8.30 8.37
N SER A 13 2.05 8.85 9.33
CA SER A 13 1.20 8.05 10.22
C SER A 13 0.13 7.32 9.42
N VAL A 14 -0.61 8.03 8.56
CA VAL A 14 -1.63 7.42 7.69
C VAL A 14 -1.02 6.38 6.75
N HIS A 15 0.15 6.67 6.15
CA HIS A 15 0.88 5.74 5.29
C HIS A 15 1.26 4.45 6.02
N ASN A 16 1.71 4.55 7.27
CA ASN A 16 2.15 3.39 8.05
C ASN A 16 0.97 2.55 8.56
N PHE A 17 -0.13 3.17 8.99
CA PHE A 17 -1.34 2.44 9.36
C PHE A 17 -1.96 1.74 8.14
N GLY A 18 -1.99 2.40 6.98
CA GLY A 18 -2.43 1.78 5.72
C GLY A 18 -1.58 0.56 5.35
N ALA A 19 -0.25 0.69 5.48
CA ALA A 19 0.69 -0.39 5.25
C ALA A 19 0.46 -1.59 6.18
N ALA A 20 0.28 -1.32 7.48
CA ALA A 20 0.01 -2.35 8.48
C ALA A 20 -1.31 -3.08 8.19
N LEU A 21 -2.36 -2.36 7.80
CA LEU A 21 -3.66 -2.93 7.44
C LEU A 21 -3.58 -3.76 6.15
N ALA A 22 -2.89 -3.26 5.12
CA ALA A 22 -2.74 -3.95 3.84
C ALA A 22 -2.01 -5.29 3.97
N LEU A 23 -1.04 -5.40 4.88
CA LEU A 23 -0.30 -6.64 5.16
C LEU A 23 -1.03 -7.53 6.18
N GLY A 24 -1.41 -6.95 7.32
CA GLY A 24 -1.93 -7.67 8.47
C GLY A 24 -3.35 -8.18 8.26
N GLY A 25 -4.18 -7.48 7.49
CA GLY A 25 -5.57 -7.90 7.26
C GLY A 25 -5.70 -9.18 6.43
N PRO A 26 -5.05 -9.30 5.24
CA PRO A 26 -5.04 -10.56 4.50
C PRO A 26 -4.41 -11.70 5.31
N MET A 27 -3.33 -11.43 6.06
CA MET A 27 -2.72 -12.41 6.97
C MET A 27 -3.71 -12.90 8.03
N PHE A 28 -4.45 -12.00 8.67
CA PHE A 28 -5.48 -12.33 9.66
C PHE A 28 -6.59 -13.21 9.06
N LEU A 29 -7.08 -12.87 7.86
CA LEU A 29 -8.11 -13.64 7.15
C LEU A 29 -7.61 -15.02 6.70
N LEU A 30 -6.32 -15.14 6.36
CA LEU A 30 -5.69 -16.42 6.05
C LEU A 30 -5.56 -17.33 7.28
N MET A 31 -5.34 -16.74 8.47
CA MET A 31 -5.16 -17.48 9.72
C MET A 31 -6.47 -17.95 10.33
N LEU A 32 -7.51 -17.12 10.32
CA LEU A 32 -8.78 -17.43 10.97
C LEU A 32 -9.85 -17.98 10.01
N GLY A 33 -9.59 -17.92 8.70
CA GLY A 33 -10.55 -18.28 7.67
C GLY A 33 -11.55 -17.15 7.38
N PRO A 34 -11.97 -16.98 6.12
CA PRO A 34 -12.94 -15.94 5.77
C PRO A 34 -14.31 -16.27 6.37
N CYS A 35 -14.87 -15.35 7.16
CA CYS A 35 -16.32 -15.30 7.35
C CYS A 35 -16.93 -14.76 6.05
N ASP A 36 -17.65 -15.60 5.30
CA ASP A 36 -18.21 -15.27 3.98
C ASP A 36 -19.02 -13.95 4.00
N TYR A 37 -19.72 -13.65 5.10
CA TYR A 37 -20.52 -12.43 5.26
C TYR A 37 -19.69 -11.13 5.31
N GLU A 38 -18.40 -11.19 5.63
CA GLU A 38 -17.54 -10.01 5.82
C GLU A 38 -16.49 -9.81 4.70
N ALA A 39 -16.38 -10.75 3.76
CA ALA A 39 -15.36 -10.74 2.70
C ALA A 39 -15.43 -9.48 1.82
N LYS A 40 -16.63 -9.05 1.45
CA LYS A 40 -16.83 -7.83 0.64
C LYS A 40 -16.44 -6.56 1.38
N LYS A 41 -16.82 -6.42 2.65
CA LYS A 41 -16.46 -5.25 3.47
C LYS A 41 -14.96 -5.21 3.69
N ALA A 42 -14.34 -6.35 4.00
CA ALA A 42 -12.90 -6.46 4.10
C ALA A 42 -12.21 -5.99 2.81
N LEU A 43 -12.70 -6.42 1.64
CA LEU A 43 -12.18 -6.00 0.35
C LEU A 43 -12.32 -4.49 0.09
N GLN A 44 -13.43 -3.88 0.50
CA GLN A 44 -13.60 -2.41 0.44
C GLN A 44 -12.60 -1.68 1.33
N ILE A 45 -12.38 -2.19 2.54
CA ILE A 45 -11.39 -1.66 3.48
C ILE A 45 -9.97 -1.77 2.89
N PHE A 46 -9.63 -2.92 2.28
CA PHE A 46 -8.32 -3.08 1.64
C PHE A 46 -8.15 -2.18 0.43
N LEU A 47 -9.18 -2.01 -0.40
CA LEU A 47 -9.14 -1.05 -1.50
C LEU A 47 -8.85 0.36 -0.97
N ALA A 48 -9.55 0.78 0.08
CA ALA A 48 -9.30 2.09 0.71
C ALA A 48 -7.87 2.20 1.24
N ALA A 49 -7.35 1.16 1.91
CA ALA A 49 -5.97 1.13 2.41
C ALA A 49 -4.95 1.31 1.27
N TRP A 50 -5.12 0.58 0.17
CA TRP A 50 -4.24 0.70 -1.00
C TRP A 50 -4.33 2.07 -1.69
N VAL A 51 -5.53 2.64 -1.81
CA VAL A 51 -5.72 4.00 -2.33
C VAL A 51 -5.04 5.04 -1.43
N PHE A 52 -5.19 4.95 -0.11
CA PHE A 52 -4.47 5.82 0.81
C PHE A 52 -2.96 5.65 0.68
N GLN A 53 -2.46 4.43 0.50
CA GLN A 53 -1.05 4.16 0.26
C GLN A 53 -0.52 4.87 -0.99
N ALA A 54 -1.29 4.83 -2.08
CA ALA A 54 -0.96 5.49 -3.33
C ALA A 54 -0.92 7.01 -3.16
N LEU A 55 -1.96 7.60 -2.55
CA LEU A 55 -2.08 9.05 -2.34
C LEU A 55 -1.00 9.59 -1.41
N THR A 56 -0.76 8.93 -0.28
CA THR A 56 0.26 9.36 0.69
C THR A 56 1.67 9.14 0.15
N GLY A 57 1.91 8.06 -0.61
CA GLY A 57 3.19 7.80 -1.27
C GLY A 57 3.52 8.81 -2.37
N SER A 58 2.54 9.17 -3.21
CA SER A 58 2.71 10.18 -4.26
C SER A 58 2.84 11.59 -3.69
N SER A 59 2.16 11.90 -2.58
CA SER A 59 2.29 13.19 -1.89
C SER A 59 3.71 13.42 -1.39
N PHE A 60 4.42 12.36 -0.98
CA PHE A 60 5.83 12.45 -0.60
C PHE A 60 6.69 12.85 -1.80
N LEU A 61 6.56 12.16 -2.94
CA LEU A 61 7.29 12.49 -4.17
C LEU A 61 6.97 13.90 -4.70
N GLY A 62 5.69 14.29 -4.69
CA GLY A 62 5.24 15.61 -5.10
C GLY A 62 5.76 16.73 -4.20
N SER A 63 5.79 16.51 -2.88
CA SER A 63 6.37 17.48 -1.94
C SER A 63 7.87 17.67 -2.14
N THR A 64 8.62 16.61 -2.42
CA THR A 64 10.06 16.70 -2.70
C THR A 64 10.34 17.50 -3.97
N LEU A 65 9.59 17.25 -5.04
CA LEU A 65 9.72 17.99 -6.31
C LEU A 65 9.37 19.48 -6.16
N LEU A 66 8.27 19.80 -5.46
CA LEU A 66 7.81 21.18 -5.27
C LEU A 66 8.73 21.98 -4.35
N MET A 67 9.31 21.35 -3.32
CA MET A 67 10.15 22.04 -2.33
C MET A 67 11.62 22.17 -2.76
N TYR A 68 12.17 21.15 -3.44
CA TYR A 68 13.61 21.11 -3.75
C TYR A 68 13.92 21.30 -5.24
N GLY A 69 12.91 21.31 -6.13
CA GLY A 69 13.09 21.49 -7.57
C GLY A 69 13.87 20.37 -8.27
N GLN A 70 14.19 19.30 -7.54
CA GLN A 70 15.03 18.20 -7.96
C GLN A 70 14.43 16.90 -7.45
N LEU A 71 14.51 15.84 -8.27
CA LEU A 71 14.27 14.50 -7.76
C LEU A 71 15.39 14.15 -6.76
N PRO A 72 15.09 13.43 -5.67
CA PRO A 72 16.14 13.03 -4.75
C PRO A 72 17.23 12.24 -5.49
N GLU A 73 18.50 12.48 -5.15
CA GLU A 73 19.63 11.69 -5.65
C GLU A 73 19.60 10.31 -5.00
N ILE A 74 18.70 9.46 -5.51
CA ILE A 74 18.51 8.09 -5.03
C ILE A 74 19.32 7.12 -5.88
N SER A 75 19.91 6.13 -5.22
CA SER A 75 20.61 5.05 -5.90
C SER A 75 19.70 4.33 -6.91
N LYS A 76 20.29 3.71 -7.94
CA LYS A 76 19.53 2.91 -8.93
C LYS A 76 18.67 1.83 -8.27
N ILE A 77 19.13 1.28 -7.14
CA ILE A 77 18.41 0.25 -6.36
C ILE A 77 17.17 0.84 -5.68
N ALA A 78 17.28 2.06 -5.13
CA ALA A 78 16.14 2.74 -4.53
C ALA A 78 15.06 3.09 -5.57
N TRP A 79 15.46 3.51 -6.77
CA TRP A 79 14.53 3.71 -7.89
C TRP A 79 13.81 2.42 -8.29
N PHE A 80 14.54 1.32 -8.48
CA PHE A 80 13.94 0.03 -8.79
C PHE A 80 12.95 -0.42 -7.71
N SER A 81 13.33 -0.27 -6.44
CA SER A 81 12.47 -0.59 -5.29
C SER A 81 11.20 0.27 -5.28
N MET A 82 11.32 1.56 -5.61
CA MET A 82 10.18 2.46 -5.73
C MET A 82 9.21 2.00 -6.83
N TYR A 83 9.73 1.67 -8.03
CA TYR A 83 8.89 1.19 -9.13
C TYR A 83 8.19 -0.13 -8.79
N LEU A 84 8.90 -1.06 -8.15
CA LEU A 84 8.32 -2.33 -7.71
C LEU A 84 7.19 -2.11 -6.71
N LYS A 85 7.40 -1.24 -5.71
CA LYS A 85 6.36 -0.86 -4.74
C LYS A 85 5.14 -0.27 -5.43
N ILE A 86 5.36 0.64 -6.39
CA ILE A 86 4.28 1.27 -7.15
C ILE A 86 3.50 0.23 -7.96
N SER A 87 4.18 -0.69 -8.66
CA SER A 87 3.54 -1.78 -9.39
C SER A 87 2.67 -2.64 -8.48
N CYS A 88 3.15 -3.03 -7.30
CA CYS A 88 2.37 -3.79 -6.33
C CYS A 88 1.10 -3.05 -5.90
N VAL A 89 1.21 -1.74 -5.61
CA VAL A 89 0.06 -0.91 -5.22
C VAL A 89 -1.00 -0.88 -6.33
N PHE A 90 -0.59 -0.62 -7.57
CA PHE A 90 -1.54 -0.58 -8.69
C PHE A 90 -2.17 -1.95 -8.95
N THR A 91 -1.39 -3.03 -8.94
CA THR A 91 -1.92 -4.39 -9.08
C THR A 91 -2.94 -4.70 -7.99
N ALA A 92 -2.67 -4.34 -6.74
CA ALA A 92 -3.60 -4.58 -5.64
C ALA A 92 -4.89 -3.76 -5.77
N ILE A 93 -4.81 -2.47 -6.14
CA ILE A 93 -5.99 -1.62 -6.40
C ILE A 93 -6.83 -2.21 -7.52
N SER A 94 -6.22 -2.56 -8.65
CA SER A 94 -6.90 -3.16 -9.80
C SER A 94 -7.55 -4.49 -9.43
N TYR A 95 -6.83 -5.34 -8.68
CA TYR A 95 -7.33 -6.65 -8.26
C TYR A 95 -8.51 -6.54 -7.28
N CYS A 96 -8.41 -5.70 -6.26
CA CYS A 96 -9.52 -5.42 -5.34
C CYS A 96 -10.75 -4.87 -6.08
N SER A 97 -10.53 -3.93 -7.00
CA SER A 97 -11.61 -3.33 -7.80
C SER A 97 -12.29 -4.36 -8.70
N TRP A 98 -11.50 -5.23 -9.33
CA TRP A 98 -12.02 -6.33 -10.16
C TRP A 98 -12.82 -7.34 -9.35
N LEU A 99 -12.34 -7.75 -8.17
CA LEU A 99 -13.06 -8.65 -7.26
C LEU A 99 -14.39 -8.04 -6.79
N LEU A 100 -14.42 -6.73 -6.47
CA LEU A 100 -15.66 -6.02 -6.13
C LEU A 100 -16.62 -5.93 -7.32
N TYR A 101 -16.09 -5.67 -8.52
CA TYR A 101 -16.89 -5.58 -9.75
C TYR A 101 -17.57 -6.90 -10.11
N ARG A 102 -16.87 -8.04 -9.91
CA ARG A 102 -17.43 -9.38 -10.14
C ARG A 102 -18.56 -9.76 -9.17
N LYS A 103 -18.85 -8.93 -8.17
CA LYS A 103 -19.84 -9.18 -7.10
C LYS A 103 -19.61 -10.54 -6.44
N THR A 104 -18.36 -10.94 -6.31
CA THR A 104 -18.00 -12.21 -5.70
C THR A 104 -18.48 -12.22 -4.25
N GLU A 105 -19.37 -13.17 -3.91
CA GLU A 105 -19.91 -13.29 -2.55
C GLU A 105 -18.91 -13.90 -1.58
N THR A 106 -17.99 -14.75 -2.07
CA THR A 106 -16.98 -15.43 -1.26
C THR A 106 -15.58 -15.31 -1.86
N LEU A 107 -14.61 -14.89 -1.05
CA LEU A 107 -13.21 -14.82 -1.45
C LEU A 107 -12.48 -16.07 -0.97
N GLY A 108 -11.81 -16.76 -1.90
CA GLY A 108 -11.02 -17.94 -1.60
C GLY A 108 -9.67 -17.60 -0.97
N LYS A 109 -8.96 -18.65 -0.54
CA LYS A 109 -7.61 -18.53 0.01
C LYS A 109 -6.62 -17.87 -0.97
N LYS A 110 -6.77 -18.12 -2.27
CA LYS A 110 -5.83 -17.64 -3.30
C LYS A 110 -5.85 -16.12 -3.41
N GLU A 111 -7.04 -15.53 -3.34
CA GLU A 111 -7.26 -14.10 -3.40
C GLU A 111 -6.57 -13.39 -2.22
N TRP A 112 -6.73 -13.95 -1.01
CA TRP A 112 -6.09 -13.43 0.20
C TRP A 112 -4.58 -13.62 0.21
N VAL A 113 -4.07 -14.76 -0.28
CA VAL A 113 -2.62 -14.97 -0.45
C VAL A 113 -2.04 -13.95 -1.43
N LEU A 114 -2.68 -13.72 -2.58
CA LEU A 114 -2.18 -12.74 -3.55
C LEU A 114 -2.14 -11.32 -2.96
N LEU A 115 -3.17 -10.91 -2.21
CA LEU A 115 -3.18 -9.61 -1.54
C LEU A 115 -2.09 -9.50 -0.47
N PHE A 116 -1.87 -10.57 0.30
CA PHE A 116 -0.77 -10.66 1.27
C PHE A 116 0.60 -10.54 0.60
N ASP A 117 0.84 -11.30 -0.47
CA ASP A 117 2.12 -11.30 -1.19
C ASP A 117 2.42 -9.94 -1.81
N LEU A 118 1.42 -9.29 -2.42
CA LEU A 118 1.55 -7.92 -2.95
C LEU A 118 1.90 -6.92 -1.83
N ALA A 119 1.27 -7.04 -0.67
CA ALA A 119 1.60 -6.21 0.50
C ALA A 119 3.01 -6.48 1.00
N ALA A 120 3.41 -7.75 1.14
CA ALA A 120 4.74 -8.13 1.62
C ALA A 120 5.84 -7.61 0.69
N VAL A 121 5.70 -7.83 -0.63
CA VAL A 121 6.65 -7.33 -1.62
C VAL A 121 6.72 -5.79 -1.58
N ALA A 122 5.59 -5.10 -1.47
CA ALA A 122 5.56 -3.64 -1.37
C ALA A 122 6.27 -3.12 -0.10
N GLN A 123 6.12 -3.80 1.05
CA GLN A 123 6.81 -3.41 2.30
C GLN A 123 8.31 -3.69 2.24
N VAL A 124 8.72 -4.83 1.70
CA VAL A 124 10.14 -5.15 1.49
C VAL A 124 10.76 -4.13 0.54
N ALA A 125 10.10 -3.81 -0.56
CA ALA A 125 10.56 -2.77 -1.48
C ALA A 125 10.65 -1.39 -0.78
N ALA A 126 9.68 -1.04 0.07
CA ALA A 126 9.74 0.21 0.84
C ALA A 126 10.90 0.24 1.86
N ALA A 127 11.22 -0.89 2.50
CA ALA A 127 12.35 -1.02 3.40
C ALA A 127 13.68 -0.90 2.65
N THR A 128 13.81 -1.60 1.52
CA THR A 128 14.97 -1.51 0.62
C THR A 128 15.15 -0.08 0.12
N GLN A 129 14.08 0.58 -0.33
CA GLN A 129 14.15 1.98 -0.73
C GLN A 129 14.72 2.85 0.39
N ARG A 130 14.22 2.74 1.63
CA ARG A 130 14.73 3.51 2.79
C ARG A 130 16.19 3.20 3.13
N TRP A 131 16.64 1.98 2.90
CA TRP A 131 18.04 1.60 3.15
C TRP A 131 19.03 2.21 2.15
N TYR A 132 18.58 2.41 0.90
CA TYR A 132 19.41 2.85 -0.21
C TYR A 132 19.10 4.30 -0.69
N SER A 133 18.30 5.04 0.07
CA SER A 133 17.99 6.47 -0.15
C SER A 133 18.83 7.36 0.75
#